data_AF-A0A353QDK4-F1
#
_entry.id   AF-A0A353QDK4-F1
#
_cell.length_a   1.000
_cell.length_b   1.000
_cell.length_c   1.000
_cell.angle_alpha   90.00
_cell.angle_beta   90.00
_cell.angle_gamma   90.00
#
_symmetry.space_group_name_H-M   'P 1'
#
loop_
_entity.id
_entity.type
_entity.pdbx_description
1 polymer ?
#
loop_
_entity_poly.entity_id
_entity_poly.type
_entity_poly.pdbx_seq_one_letter_code
_entity_poly.pdbx_strand_id
1 'polypeptide(L)'
;FWQELLSTDSFRIYTNQDVLGVELAGALKNVVAIAAGICDGIGYGDNTKAAVITRGIAEITRLGKVMGAHPMTFAGLSGLGDLFATAGSQHSRNRWAGEQLG
;
A
#
# COMPACT_ATOMS: atom_id res chain seq x y z
N PHE A 1 -11.73 21.80 -8.13
CA PHE A 1 -12.53 20.89 -8.98
C PHE A 1 -12.60 19.46 -8.44
N TRP A 2 -11.66 18.54 -8.74
CA TRP A 2 -11.82 17.11 -8.36
C TRP A 2 -11.99 16.88 -6.85
N GLN A 3 -11.23 17.61 -6.04
CA GLN A 3 -11.33 17.51 -4.58
C GLN A 3 -12.71 17.91 -4.07
N GLU A 4 -13.28 19.00 -4.56
CA GLU A 4 -14.61 19.49 -4.16
C GLU A 4 -15.71 18.57 -4.70
N LEU A 5 -15.57 18.09 -5.93
CA LEU A 5 -16.56 17.23 -6.59
C LEU A 5 -16.71 15.87 -5.89
N LEU A 6 -15.61 15.32 -5.37
CA LEU A 6 -15.57 13.96 -4.80
C LEU A 6 -15.60 13.93 -3.27
N SER A 7 -15.45 15.07 -2.59
CA SER A 7 -15.51 15.11 -1.13
C SER A 7 -16.96 15.16 -0.64
N THR A 8 -17.25 14.46 0.45
CA THR A 8 -18.52 14.49 1.17
C THR A 8 -18.27 14.66 2.67
N ASP A 9 -19.33 14.79 3.48
CA ASP A 9 -19.22 14.91 4.94
C ASP A 9 -18.52 13.71 5.60
N SER A 10 -18.58 12.54 4.97
CA SER A 10 -17.96 11.30 5.46
C SER A 10 -16.72 10.86 4.68
N PHE A 11 -16.36 11.56 3.60
CA PHE A 11 -15.26 11.17 2.72
C PHE A 11 -14.46 12.38 2.26
N ARG A 12 -13.28 12.55 2.84
CA ARG A 12 -12.38 13.67 2.53
C ARG A 12 -11.32 13.27 1.51
N ILE A 13 -11.29 13.98 0.39
CA ILE A 13 -10.24 13.82 -0.63
C ILE A 13 -9.04 14.71 -0.33
N TYR A 14 -7.85 14.16 -0.56
CA TYR A 14 -6.58 14.86 -0.60
C TYR A 14 -6.02 14.80 -2.01
N THR A 15 -5.59 15.93 -2.55
CA THR A 15 -4.94 16.00 -3.85
C THR A 15 -3.42 15.87 -3.70
N ASN A 16 -2.78 15.27 -4.69
CA ASN A 16 -1.33 15.15 -4.77
C ASN A 16 -0.88 15.51 -6.19
N GLN A 17 0.19 16.30 -6.30
CA GLN A 17 0.79 16.68 -7.58
C GLN A 17 1.68 15.56 -8.16
N ASP A 18 2.18 14.66 -7.31
CA ASP A 18 2.99 13.52 -7.72
C ASP A 18 2.11 12.35 -8.18
N VAL A 19 1.55 12.49 -9.39
CA VAL A 19 0.70 11.47 -10.01
C VAL A 19 1.44 10.14 -10.17
N LEU A 20 2.70 10.19 -10.65
CA LEU A 20 3.54 9.01 -10.82
C LEU A 20 3.72 8.26 -9.49
N GLY A 21 4.04 8.96 -8.41
CA GLY A 21 4.19 8.35 -7.09
C GLY A 21 2.90 7.70 -6.59
N VAL A 22 1.74 8.34 -6.82
CA VAL A 22 0.44 7.78 -6.45
C VAL A 22 0.13 6.50 -7.24
N GLU A 23 0.37 6.49 -8.55
CA GLU A 23 0.14 5.31 -9.41
C GLU A 23 1.05 4.14 -9.02
N LEU A 24 2.35 4.41 -8.84
CA LEU A 24 3.31 3.39 -8.41
C LEU A 24 2.95 2.82 -7.05
N ALA A 25 2.59 3.67 -6.09
CA ALA A 25 2.20 3.24 -4.76
C ALA A 25 0.97 2.32 -4.80
N GLY A 26 -0.09 2.73 -5.51
CA GLY A 26 -1.33 1.98 -5.64
C GLY A 26 -1.17 0.63 -6.36
N ALA A 27 -0.30 0.58 -7.37
CA ALA A 27 -0.03 -0.66 -8.09
C ALA A 27 0.82 -1.63 -7.25
N LEU A 28 1.94 -1.16 -6.71
CA LEU A 28 2.96 -2.01 -6.10
C LEU A 28 2.59 -2.50 -4.69
N LYS A 29 1.72 -1.78 -3.97
CA LYS A 29 1.23 -2.23 -2.65
C LYS A 29 0.58 -3.62 -2.69
N ASN A 30 -0.02 -4.00 -3.82
CA ASN A 30 -0.70 -5.29 -3.98
C ASN A 30 0.28 -6.47 -3.93
N VAL A 31 1.49 -6.30 -4.47
CA VAL A 31 2.54 -7.31 -4.40
C VAL A 31 2.97 -7.54 -2.95
N VAL A 32 3.16 -6.45 -2.20
CA VAL A 32 3.50 -6.53 -0.77
C VAL A 32 2.35 -7.14 0.03
N ALA A 33 1.09 -6.85 -0.32
CA ALA A 33 -0.07 -7.45 0.33
C ALA A 33 -0.17 -8.96 0.12
N ILE A 34 0.23 -9.48 -1.05
CA ILE A 34 0.35 -10.93 -1.28
C ILE A 34 1.42 -11.52 -0.34
N ALA A 35 2.60 -10.91 -0.25
CA ALA A 35 3.66 -11.37 0.65
C ALA A 35 3.23 -11.35 2.13
N ALA A 36 2.48 -10.32 2.54
CA ALA A 36 1.87 -10.23 3.87
C ALA A 36 0.84 -11.34 4.10
N GLY A 37 0.05 -11.69 3.09
CA GLY A 37 -0.88 -12.82 3.12
C GLY A 37 -0.18 -14.17 3.25
N ILE A 38 0.94 -14.38 2.57
CA ILE A 38 1.75 -15.61 2.72
C ILE A 38 2.24 -15.76 4.15
N CYS A 39 2.64 -14.65 4.80
CA CYS A 39 3.01 -14.68 6.22
C CYS A 39 1.84 -15.09 7.13
N ASP A 40 0.60 -14.73 6.76
CA ASP A 40 -0.61 -15.17 7.46
C ASP A 40 -0.87 -16.67 7.25
N GLY A 41 -0.80 -17.16 6.01
CA GLY A 41 -1.04 -18.58 5.69
C GLY A 41 -0.09 -19.52 6.42
N ILE A 42 1.19 -19.15 6.49
CA ILE A 42 2.24 -19.93 7.18
C ILE A 42 2.16 -19.78 8.72
N GLY A 43 1.47 -18.75 9.23
CA GLY A 43 1.33 -18.50 10.68
C GLY A 43 2.52 -17.81 11.35
N TYR A 44 3.29 -16.98 10.62
CA TYR A 44 4.46 -16.26 11.16
C TYR A 44 4.13 -15.07 12.07
N GLY A 45 2.85 -14.71 12.19
CA GLY A 45 2.36 -13.68 13.10
C GLY A 45 2.71 -12.24 12.71
N ASP A 46 2.24 -11.31 13.54
CA ASP A 46 2.19 -9.88 13.19
C ASP A 46 3.56 -9.21 13.06
N ASN A 47 4.55 -9.62 13.85
CA ASN A 47 5.90 -9.03 13.78
C ASN A 47 6.56 -9.28 12.42
N THR A 48 6.44 -10.50 11.89
CA THR A 48 7.00 -10.87 10.59
C THR A 48 6.27 -10.13 9.48
N LYS A 49 4.94 -10.06 9.55
CA LYS A 49 4.13 -9.28 8.61
C LYS A 49 4.49 -7.80 8.62
N ALA A 50 4.65 -7.20 9.80
CA ALA A 50 5.05 -5.81 9.94
C ALA A 50 6.41 -5.56 9.28
N ALA A 51 7.37 -6.46 9.47
CA ALA A 51 8.67 -6.39 8.80
C ALA A 51 8.53 -6.43 7.27
N VAL A 52 7.68 -7.32 6.72
CA VAL A 52 7.40 -7.39 5.28
C VAL A 52 6.81 -6.08 4.76
N ILE A 53 5.83 -5.51 5.45
CA ILE A 53 5.21 -4.23 5.06
C ILE A 53 6.23 -3.10 5.08
N THR A 54 7.02 -2.98 6.16
CA THR A 54 8.05 -1.94 6.30
C THR A 54 9.14 -2.06 5.23
N ARG A 55 9.56 -3.28 4.89
CA ARG A 55 10.55 -3.51 3.83
C ARG A 55 9.95 -3.23 2.45
N GLY A 56 8.72 -3.66 2.22
CA GLY A 56 7.99 -3.43 0.97
C GLY A 56 7.81 -1.95 0.66
N ILE A 57 7.40 -1.13 1.65
CA ILE A 57 7.27 0.32 1.41
C ILE A 57 8.62 0.99 1.12
N ALA A 58 9.71 0.51 1.74
CA ALA A 58 11.06 1.00 1.45
C ALA A 58 11.52 0.64 0.03
N GLU A 59 11.16 -0.54 -0.47
CA GLU A 59 11.43 -0.96 -1.85
C GLU A 59 10.65 -0.12 -2.87
N ILE A 60 9.34 0.05 -2.65
CA ILE A 60 8.48 0.90 -3.48
C ILE A 60 9.02 2.33 -3.51
N THR A 61 9.43 2.87 -2.36
CA THR A 61 9.98 4.24 -2.26
C THR A 61 11.27 4.39 -3.05
N ARG A 62 12.19 3.42 -2.96
CA ARG A 62 13.45 3.44 -3.73
C ARG A 62 13.20 3.36 -5.23
N LEU A 63 12.31 2.47 -5.66
CA LEU A 63 11.94 2.34 -7.07
C LEU A 63 11.31 3.63 -7.58
N GLY A 64 10.30 4.15 -6.88
CA GLY A 64 9.63 5.40 -7.24
C GLY A 64 10.60 6.56 -7.37
N LYS A 65 11.54 6.71 -6.42
CA LYS A 65 12.57 7.75 -6.49
C LYS A 65 13.41 7.64 -7.76
N VAL A 66 13.84 6.43 -8.14
CA VAL A 66 14.61 6.20 -9.38
C VAL A 66 13.78 6.51 -10.62
N MET A 67 12.47 6.26 -10.59
CA MET A 67 11.53 6.56 -11.68
C MET A 67 11.13 8.04 -11.77
N GLY A 68 11.53 8.88 -10.81
CA GLY A 68 11.23 10.31 -10.77
C GLY A 68 10.03 10.71 -9.90
N ALA A 69 9.45 9.78 -9.14
CA ALA A 69 8.40 10.09 -8.17
C ALA A 69 8.98 10.76 -6.91
N HIS A 70 8.13 11.52 -6.20
CA HIS A 70 8.50 12.20 -4.96
C HIS A 70 8.47 11.21 -3.77
N PRO A 71 9.59 10.96 -3.06
CA PRO A 71 9.65 9.93 -2.02
C PRO A 71 8.63 10.08 -0.89
N MET A 72 8.26 11.33 -0.54
CA MET A 72 7.25 11.56 0.51
C MET A 72 5.85 11.08 0.14
N THR A 73 5.53 10.89 -1.15
CA THR A 73 4.25 10.35 -1.59
C THR A 73 3.99 8.95 -1.00
N PHE A 74 5.04 8.14 -0.89
CA PHE A 74 4.95 6.78 -0.36
C PHE A 74 4.72 6.74 1.16
N ALA A 75 5.08 7.80 1.88
CA ALA A 75 4.78 7.93 3.31
C ALA A 75 3.32 8.37 3.58
N GLY A 76 2.62 8.87 2.55
CA GLY A 76 1.24 9.36 2.64
C GLY A 76 0.16 8.27 2.49
N LEU A 77 -1.08 8.72 2.31
CA LEU A 77 -2.27 7.86 2.20
C LEU A 77 -2.18 6.88 1.02
N SER A 78 -1.66 7.30 -0.13
CA SER A 78 -1.55 6.45 -1.33
C SER A 78 -0.49 5.35 -1.22
N GLY A 79 0.49 5.50 -0.32
CA GLY A 79 1.55 4.52 -0.08
C GLY A 79 1.31 3.72 1.18
N LEU A 80 1.85 4.20 2.31
CA LEU A 80 1.79 3.50 3.58
C LEU A 80 0.35 3.26 4.04
N GLY A 81 -0.54 4.24 3.90
CA GLY A 81 -1.94 4.14 4.33
C GLY A 81 -2.68 3.01 3.62
N ASP A 82 -2.69 3.04 2.29
CA ASP A 82 -3.36 2.04 1.47
C ASP A 82 -2.70 0.65 1.57
N LEU A 83 -1.36 0.59 1.63
CA LEU A 83 -0.64 -0.66 1.87
C LEU A 83 -1.06 -1.29 3.21
N PHE A 84 -1.08 -0.50 4.29
CA PHE A 84 -1.45 -1.01 5.61
C PHE A 84 -2.89 -1.51 5.64
N ALA A 85 -3.84 -0.74 5.07
CA ALA A 85 -5.23 -1.17 4.96
C ALA A 85 -5.38 -2.46 4.14
N THR A 86 -4.61 -2.60 3.06
CA THR A 86 -4.67 -3.76 2.16
C THR A 86 -4.00 -5.01 2.76
N ALA A 87 -2.89 -4.85 3.47
CA ALA A 87 -2.16 -5.96 4.07
C ALA A 87 -2.76 -6.41 5.42
N GLY A 88 -3.46 -5.52 6.13
CA GLY A 88 -4.11 -5.80 7.41
C GLY A 88 -5.56 -6.27 7.32
N SER A 89 -6.25 -6.06 6.19
CA SER A 89 -7.67 -6.36 6.05
C SER A 89 -7.93 -7.79 5.56
N GLN A 90 -8.82 -8.52 6.24
CA GLN A 90 -9.29 -9.83 5.80
C GLN A 90 -10.06 -9.79 4.47
N HIS A 91 -10.65 -8.64 4.13
CA HIS A 91 -11.39 -8.43 2.88
C HIS A 91 -10.48 -8.13 1.67
N SER A 92 -9.18 -7.99 1.88
CA SER A 92 -8.21 -7.79 0.81
C SER A 92 -8.03 -9.07 0.00
N ARG A 93 -8.40 -9.02 -1.29
CA ARG A 93 -8.23 -10.14 -2.24
C ARG A 93 -6.77 -10.54 -2.41
N ASN A 94 -5.84 -9.57 -2.39
CA ASN A 94 -4.40 -9.83 -2.53
C ASN A 94 -3.83 -10.50 -1.28
N ARG A 95 -4.21 -10.03 -0.09
CA ARG A 95 -3.84 -10.68 1.17
C ARG A 95 -4.41 -12.09 1.23
N TRP A 96 -5.69 -12.25 0.91
CA TRP A 96 -6.36 -13.56 0.88
C TRP A 96 -5.68 -14.52 -0.12
N ALA A 97 -5.36 -14.06 -1.33
CA ALA A 97 -4.62 -14.88 -2.30
C ALA A 97 -3.25 -15.31 -1.76
N GLY A 98 -2.52 -14.41 -1.09
CA GLY A 98 -1.27 -14.76 -0.41
C GLY A 98 -1.46 -15.81 0.69
N GLU A 99 -2.52 -15.68 1.48
CA GLU A 99 -2.87 -16.63 2.54
C GLU A 99 -3.21 -18.03 1.99
N GLN A 100 -3.68 -18.15 0.75
CA GLN A 100 -3.89 -19.44 0.10
C GLN A 100 -2.60 -20.06 -0.49
N LEU A 101 -1.53 -19.27 -0.62
CA LEU A 101 -0.25 -19.72 -1.20
C LEU A 101 0.76 -20.21 -0.16
N GLY A 102 0.61 -19.79 1.10
CA GLY A 102 1.46 -20.16 2.22
C GLY A 102 0.73 -21.06 3.20
#